data_AF-A0A1D2TUE4-F1
#
_entry.id   AF-A0A1D2TUE4-F1
#
_cell.length_a   1.000
_cell.length_b   1.000
_cell.length_c   1.000
_cell.angle_alpha   90.00
_cell.angle_beta   90.00
_cell.angle_gamma   90.00
#
_symmetry.space_group_name_H-M   'P 1'
#
loop_
_entity.id
_entity.type
_entity.pdbx_description
1 polymer ?
#
loop_
_entity_poly.entity_id
_entity_poly.type
_entity_poly.pdbx_seq_one_letter_code
_entity_poly.pdbx_strand_id
1 'polypeptide(L)'
;MAELDFERRLERLFAEPPAFADERAFAARIERKLDRGWNMRRWTIGAAGLAGGVVGASQLIMSNFVQRLEGASSGSTRLLEAGMQQLAPRAELLSALPSGGTVVWIAGGMAVLAVGFLITRVLEEF
;
A
#
# COMPACT_ATOMS: atom_id res chain seq x y z
N MET A 1 -52.76 38.92 1.31
CA MET A 1 -52.07 38.22 0.21
C MET A 1 -50.74 38.89 -0.20
N ALA A 2 -50.56 40.22 -0.03
CA ALA A 2 -49.32 40.91 -0.38
C ALA A 2 -48.08 40.49 0.42
N GLU A 3 -48.22 40.09 1.69
CA GLU A 3 -47.12 39.60 2.54
C GLU A 3 -46.45 38.33 1.99
N LEU A 4 -47.26 37.35 1.55
CA LEU A 4 -46.79 36.06 1.04
C LEU A 4 -45.98 36.19 -0.26
N ASP A 5 -46.38 37.14 -1.13
CA ASP A 5 -45.64 37.39 -2.37
C ASP A 5 -44.34 38.16 -2.11
N PHE A 6 -44.30 39.01 -1.08
CA PHE A 6 -43.08 39.69 -0.63
C PHE A 6 -42.09 38.69 -0.02
N GLU A 7 -42.55 37.81 0.86
CA GLU A 7 -41.72 36.76 1.47
C GLU A 7 -41.13 35.81 0.44
N ARG A 8 -41.93 35.32 -0.53
CA ARG A 8 -41.41 34.47 -1.62
C ARG A 8 -40.37 35.18 -2.50
N ARG A 9 -40.50 36.50 -2.64
CA ARG A 9 -39.55 37.30 -3.44
C ARG A 9 -38.25 37.53 -2.69
N LEU A 10 -38.32 37.76 -1.38
CA LEU A 10 -37.16 37.79 -0.48
C LEU A 10 -36.46 36.43 -0.45
N GLU A 11 -37.22 35.36 -0.29
CA GLU A 11 -36.70 34.00 -0.27
C GLU A 11 -35.96 33.68 -1.58
N ARG A 12 -36.48 34.10 -2.74
CA ARG A 12 -35.77 34.01 -4.02
C ARG A 12 -34.51 34.87 -4.10
N LEU A 13 -34.53 36.08 -3.52
CA LEU A 13 -33.39 37.00 -3.53
C LEU A 13 -32.24 36.52 -2.63
N PHE A 14 -32.55 35.76 -1.58
CA PHE A 14 -31.59 35.18 -0.65
C PHE A 14 -31.31 33.68 -0.88
N ALA A 15 -32.08 33.02 -1.74
CA ALA A 15 -31.85 31.63 -2.12
C ALA A 15 -30.58 31.44 -2.95
N GLU A 16 -30.15 32.48 -3.66
CA GLU A 16 -28.91 32.47 -4.42
C GLU A 16 -27.79 33.08 -3.56
N PRO A 17 -26.75 32.32 -3.20
CA PRO A 17 -25.65 32.87 -2.42
C PRO A 17 -25.03 34.04 -3.18
N PRO A 18 -24.74 35.17 -2.52
CA PRO A 18 -24.16 36.32 -3.20
C PRO A 18 -22.83 35.90 -3.84
N ALA A 19 -22.73 36.09 -5.15
CA ALA A 19 -21.52 35.78 -5.90
C ALA A 19 -20.38 36.68 -5.41
N PHE A 20 -19.44 36.09 -4.67
CA PHE A 20 -18.25 36.81 -4.21
C PHE A 20 -17.30 37.00 -5.38
N ALA A 21 -16.72 38.20 -5.51
CA ALA A 21 -15.81 38.52 -6.61
C ALA A 21 -14.57 37.59 -6.65
N ASP A 22 -14.22 36.98 -5.52
CA ASP A 22 -13.08 36.07 -5.35
C ASP A 22 -13.48 34.59 -5.21
N GLU A 23 -14.75 34.23 -5.46
CA GLU A 23 -15.28 32.87 -5.27
C GLU A 23 -14.41 31.78 -5.93
N ARG A 24 -14.00 32.01 -7.18
CA ARG A 24 -13.12 31.07 -7.92
C ARG A 24 -11.72 30.97 -7.31
N ALA A 25 -11.18 32.08 -6.83
CA ALA A 25 -9.86 32.11 -6.22
C ALA A 25 -9.86 31.44 -4.83
N PHE A 26 -10.97 31.58 -4.08
CA PHE A 26 -11.20 30.90 -2.82
C PHE A 26 -11.35 29.39 -3.03
N ALA A 27 -12.21 28.96 -3.96
CA ALA A 27 -12.41 27.55 -4.29
C ALA A 27 -11.09 26.85 -4.67
N ALA A 28 -10.34 27.44 -5.61
CA ALA A 28 -9.05 26.90 -6.04
C ALA A 28 -8.01 26.83 -4.90
N ARG A 29 -8.12 27.69 -3.88
CA ARG A 29 -7.25 27.64 -2.71
C ARG A 29 -7.65 26.50 -1.76
N ILE A 30 -8.96 26.30 -1.57
CA ILE A 30 -9.49 25.22 -0.71
C ILE A 30 -9.17 23.86 -1.34
N GLU A 31 -9.44 23.68 -2.64
CA GLU A 31 -9.14 22.45 -3.37
C GLU A 31 -7.67 22.05 -3.23
N ARG A 32 -6.74 22.98 -3.50
CA ARG A 32 -5.30 22.72 -3.34
C ARG A 32 -4.89 22.33 -1.92
N LYS A 33 -5.55 22.87 -0.90
CA LYS A 33 -5.29 22.49 0.50
C LYS A 33 -5.86 21.12 0.82
N LEU A 34 -7.06 20.83 0.31
CA LEU A 34 -7.74 19.57 0.52
C LEU A 34 -6.99 18.42 -0.16
N ASP A 35 -6.58 18.59 -1.41
CA ASP A 35 -5.79 17.61 -2.16
C ASP A 35 -4.48 17.29 -1.46
N ARG A 36 -3.78 18.33 -0.97
CA ARG A 36 -2.52 18.14 -0.24
C ARG A 36 -2.73 17.37 1.07
N GLY A 37 -3.78 17.70 1.83
CA GLY A 37 -4.11 17.00 3.07
C GLY A 37 -4.52 15.55 2.84
N TRP A 38 -5.34 15.31 1.81
CA TRP A 38 -5.79 13.99 1.40
C TRP A 38 -4.61 13.11 0.95
N ASN A 39 -3.75 13.64 0.07
CA ASN A 39 -2.62 12.90 -0.46
C ASN A 39 -1.61 12.58 0.65
N MET A 40 -1.31 13.53 1.54
CA MET A 40 -0.42 13.29 2.68
C MET A 40 -0.94 12.18 3.59
N ARG A 41 -2.23 12.20 3.93
CA ARG A 41 -2.86 11.15 4.75
C ARG A 41 -2.80 9.78 4.07
N ARG A 42 -3.13 9.71 2.78
CA ARG A 42 -3.07 8.47 2.00
C ARG A 42 -1.67 7.87 2.00
N TRP A 43 -0.66 8.72 1.82
CA TRP A 43 0.74 8.34 1.89
C TRP A 43 1.18 7.86 3.25
N THR A 44 0.76 8.55 4.33
CA THR A 44 1.17 8.17 5.68
C THR A 44 0.57 6.81 6.07
N ILE A 45 -0.70 6.59 5.73
CA ILE A 45 -1.38 5.30 5.96
C ILE A 45 -0.73 4.20 5.12
N GLY A 46 -0.43 4.47 3.85
CA GLY A 46 0.26 3.52 2.98
C GLY A 46 1.64 3.12 3.50
N ALA A 47 2.47 4.12 3.87
CA ALA A 47 3.80 3.88 4.41
C ALA A 47 3.76 3.13 5.76
N ALA A 48 2.85 3.53 6.66
CA ALA A 48 2.67 2.84 7.94
C ALA A 48 2.19 1.39 7.76
N GLY A 49 1.28 1.15 6.81
CA GLY A 49 0.81 -0.19 6.46
C GLY A 49 1.91 -1.07 5.90
N LEU A 50 2.75 -0.54 5.00
CA LEU A 50 3.91 -1.27 4.47
C LEU A 50 4.93 -1.59 5.57
N ALA A 51 5.30 -0.60 6.39
CA ALA A 51 6.24 -0.81 7.50
C ALA A 51 5.70 -1.84 8.50
N GLY A 52 4.44 -1.69 8.92
CA GLY A 52 3.78 -2.61 9.84
C GLY A 52 3.63 -4.02 9.25
N GLY A 53 3.32 -4.13 7.95
CA GLY A 53 3.22 -5.40 7.24
C GLY A 53 4.55 -6.13 7.17
N VAL A 54 5.65 -5.44 6.85
CA VAL A 54 7.00 -6.02 6.85
C VAL A 54 7.39 -6.50 8.24
N VAL A 55 7.18 -5.69 9.28
CA VAL A 55 7.49 -6.05 10.66
C VAL A 55 6.65 -7.25 11.12
N GLY A 56 5.33 -7.23 10.87
CA GLY A 56 4.42 -8.30 11.26
C GLY A 56 4.70 -9.63 10.54
N ALA A 57 4.95 -9.58 9.22
CA ALA A 57 5.36 -10.76 8.45
C ALA A 57 6.69 -11.33 8.97
N SER A 58 7.65 -10.46 9.27
CA SER A 58 8.95 -10.86 9.82
C SER A 58 8.79 -11.54 11.19
N GLN A 59 7.93 -11.00 12.06
CA GLN A 59 7.64 -11.60 13.37
C GLN A 59 6.96 -12.96 13.27
N LEU A 60 6.00 -13.13 12.35
CA LEU A 60 5.36 -14.43 12.09
C LEU A 60 6.36 -15.46 11.58
N ILE A 61 7.25 -15.08 10.66
CA ILE A 61 8.28 -15.99 10.15
C ILE A 61 9.23 -16.39 11.28
N MET A 62 9.67 -15.43 12.10
CA MET A 62 10.60 -15.67 13.20
C MET A 62 9.99 -16.53 14.31
N SER A 63 8.73 -16.29 14.70
CA SER A 63 8.06 -17.05 15.76
C SER A 63 7.82 -18.51 15.36
N ASN A 64 7.41 -18.75 14.11
CA ASN A 64 7.29 -20.09 13.55
C ASN A 64 8.64 -20.81 13.46
N PHE A 65 9.72 -20.08 13.15
CA PHE A 65 11.07 -20.65 13.13
C PHE A 65 11.58 -21.03 14.52
N VAL A 66 11.42 -20.15 15.51
CA VAL A 66 11.90 -20.40 16.89
C VAL A 66 11.11 -21.53 17.55
N GLN A 67 9.78 -21.54 17.42
CA GLN A 67 8.95 -22.64 17.95
C GLN A 67 9.24 -23.97 17.24
N ARG A 68 9.54 -23.95 15.94
CA ARG A 68 9.96 -25.15 15.22
C ARG A 68 11.38 -25.58 15.60
N LEU A 69 12.28 -24.66 15.94
CA LEU A 69 13.64 -24.98 16.42
C LEU A 69 13.63 -25.61 17.81
N GLU A 70 12.80 -25.11 18.73
CA GLU A 70 12.63 -25.71 20.07
C GLU A 70 11.88 -27.05 20.04
N GLY A 71 10.92 -27.22 19.12
CA GLY A 71 10.24 -28.51 18.92
C GLY A 71 11.07 -29.53 18.11
N ALA A 72 11.90 -29.04 17.19
CA ALA A 72 12.73 -29.88 16.33
C ALA A 72 14.11 -30.20 16.93
N SER A 73 14.58 -29.56 18.00
CA SER A 73 15.82 -29.99 18.65
C SER A 73 15.81 -31.47 19.09
N SER A 74 14.62 -32.09 19.19
CA SER A 74 14.42 -33.52 19.47
C SER A 74 14.24 -34.40 18.21
N GLY A 75 14.14 -33.84 17.00
CA GLY A 75 13.80 -34.57 15.76
C GLY A 75 14.16 -33.89 14.42
N SER A 76 15.02 -32.86 14.43
CA SER A 76 15.22 -31.89 13.34
C SER A 76 15.78 -32.46 12.07
N THR A 77 16.41 -33.62 12.11
CA THR A 77 17.02 -34.22 10.92
C THR A 77 15.97 -34.68 9.91
N ARG A 78 14.83 -35.24 10.35
CA ARG A 78 13.85 -35.86 9.45
C ARG A 78 12.92 -34.87 8.74
N LEU A 79 12.54 -33.77 9.40
CA LEU A 79 11.67 -32.75 8.79
C LEU A 79 12.44 -31.78 7.89
N LEU A 80 13.69 -31.45 8.24
CA LEU A 80 14.59 -30.77 7.32
C LEU A 80 14.88 -31.66 6.12
N GLU A 81 15.11 -32.97 6.29
CA GLU A 81 15.31 -33.90 5.19
C GLU A 81 14.06 -34.05 4.30
N ALA A 82 12.85 -34.10 4.86
CA ALA A 82 11.61 -34.17 4.07
C ALA A 82 11.29 -32.85 3.32
N GLY A 83 11.52 -31.69 3.96
CA GLY A 83 11.38 -30.38 3.30
C GLY A 83 12.46 -30.14 2.25
N MET A 84 13.69 -30.59 2.53
CA MET A 84 14.81 -30.57 1.59
C MET A 84 14.55 -31.53 0.43
N GLN A 85 13.97 -32.71 0.62
CA GLN A 85 13.63 -33.64 -0.46
C GLN A 85 12.50 -33.13 -1.37
N GLN A 86 11.58 -32.31 -0.86
CA GLN A 86 10.55 -31.67 -1.68
C GLN A 86 11.06 -30.45 -2.46
N LEU A 87 12.02 -29.72 -1.89
CA LEU A 87 12.64 -28.57 -2.52
C LEU A 87 13.86 -28.95 -3.38
N ALA A 88 14.52 -30.08 -3.09
CA ALA A 88 15.69 -30.59 -3.78
C ALA A 88 15.48 -30.75 -5.29
N PRO A 89 14.40 -31.37 -5.80
CA PRO A 89 14.26 -31.53 -7.25
C PRO A 89 14.04 -30.19 -7.98
N ARG A 90 13.42 -29.19 -7.33
CA ARG A 90 13.24 -27.84 -7.90
C ARG A 90 14.49 -26.96 -7.74
N ALA A 91 15.18 -27.08 -6.61
CA ALA A 91 16.40 -26.37 -6.32
C ALA A 91 17.59 -26.96 -7.10
N GLU A 92 17.65 -28.27 -7.35
CA GLU A 92 18.61 -28.93 -8.24
C GLU A 92 18.42 -28.52 -9.69
N LEU A 93 17.19 -28.41 -10.19
CA LEU A 93 16.96 -27.88 -11.54
C LEU A 93 17.40 -26.41 -11.68
N LEU A 94 17.28 -25.62 -10.60
CA LEU A 94 17.76 -24.24 -10.55
C LEU A 94 19.27 -24.14 -10.26
N SER A 95 19.86 -25.05 -9.49
CA SER A 95 21.29 -25.04 -9.10
C SER A 95 22.19 -25.81 -10.05
N ALA A 96 21.65 -26.73 -10.85
CA ALA A 96 22.31 -27.37 -11.99
C ALA A 96 22.47 -26.40 -13.18
N LEU A 97 21.72 -25.30 -13.19
CA LEU A 97 22.04 -24.15 -14.02
C LEU A 97 23.24 -23.40 -13.39
N PRO A 98 24.31 -23.11 -14.13
CA PRO A 98 25.52 -22.45 -13.62
C PRO A 98 25.28 -21.09 -12.93
N SER A 99 24.09 -20.53 -13.06
CA SER A 99 23.66 -19.23 -12.54
C SER A 99 22.55 -19.31 -11.49
N GLY A 100 22.24 -20.48 -10.92
CA GLY A 100 21.08 -20.70 -10.06
C GLY A 100 20.89 -19.72 -8.90
N GLY A 101 21.98 -19.43 -8.17
CA GLY A 101 21.95 -18.42 -7.10
C GLY A 101 21.73 -17.01 -7.64
N THR A 102 22.35 -16.67 -8.77
CA THR A 102 22.21 -15.36 -9.42
C THR A 102 20.79 -15.15 -9.95
N VAL A 103 20.15 -16.19 -10.48
CA VAL A 103 18.77 -16.12 -11.00
C VAL A 103 17.77 -15.81 -9.89
N VAL A 104 17.96 -16.38 -8.69
CA VAL A 104 17.09 -16.06 -7.53
C VAL A 104 17.26 -14.60 -7.10
N TRP A 105 18.49 -14.10 -7.05
CA TRP A 105 18.75 -12.70 -6.72
C TRP A 105 18.22 -11.74 -7.78
N ILE A 106 18.37 -12.06 -9.06
CA ILE A 106 17.84 -11.26 -10.17
C ILE A 106 16.30 -11.28 -10.14
N ALA A 107 15.67 -12.43 -9.95
CA ALA A 107 14.22 -12.53 -9.84
C ALA A 107 13.68 -11.73 -8.64
N GLY A 108 14.38 -11.81 -7.50
CA GLY A 108 14.06 -10.99 -6.32
C GLY A 108 14.20 -9.49 -6.59
N GLY A 109 15.30 -9.07 -7.23
CA GLY A 109 15.53 -7.69 -7.63
C GLY A 109 14.45 -7.18 -8.60
N MET A 110 14.08 -7.98 -9.59
CA MET A 110 13.02 -7.66 -10.55
C MET A 110 11.65 -7.53 -9.88
N ALA A 111 11.34 -8.38 -8.89
CA ALA A 111 10.09 -8.28 -8.13
C ALA A 111 10.01 -6.97 -7.33
N VAL A 112 11.10 -6.57 -6.68
CA VAL A 112 11.18 -5.29 -5.95
C VAL A 112 11.01 -4.10 -6.92
N LEU A 113 11.68 -4.15 -8.07
CA LEU A 113 11.56 -3.12 -9.10
C LEU A 113 10.13 -3.05 -9.67
N ALA A 114 9.47 -4.18 -9.89
CA ALA A 114 8.09 -4.22 -10.37
C ALA A 114 7.11 -3.60 -9.36
N VAL A 115 7.30 -3.88 -8.06
CA VAL A 115 6.52 -3.24 -7.00
C VAL A 115 6.79 -1.74 -6.94
N GLY A 116 8.06 -1.33 -7.02
CA GLY A 116 8.44 0.09 -7.09
C GLY A 116 7.83 0.80 -8.30
N PHE A 117 7.84 0.18 -9.47
CA PHE A 117 7.23 0.71 -10.69
C PHE A 117 5.72 0.85 -10.55
N LEU A 118 5.04 -0.13 -9.94
CA LEU A 118 3.61 -0.06 -9.67
C LEU A 118 3.28 1.14 -8.77
N ILE A 119 4.07 1.34 -7.71
CA ILE A 119 3.92 2.49 -6.81
C ILE A 119 4.15 3.82 -7.56
N THR A 120 5.18 3.88 -8.39
CA THR A 120 5.54 5.09 -9.16
C THR A 120 4.46 5.43 -10.18
N ARG A 121 3.92 4.41 -10.86
CA ARG A 121 2.84 4.59 -11.82
C ARG A 121 1.55 5.08 -11.17
N VAL A 122 1.20 4.52 -10.01
CA VAL A 122 0.03 4.98 -9.25
C VAL A 122 0.17 6.45 -8.89
N LEU A 123 1.39 6.97 -8.70
CA LEU A 123 1.59 8.39 -8.42
C LEU A 123 1.48 9.31 -9.62
N GLU A 124 1.86 8.86 -10.81
CA GLU A 124 1.73 9.65 -12.02
C GLU A 124 0.26 9.75 -12.49
N GLU A 125 -0.56 8.76 -12.14
CA GLU A 125 -2.00 8.74 -12.45
C GLU A 125 -2.84 9.63 -11.49
N PHE A 126 -2.25 10.25 -10.46
CA PHE A 126 -2.90 11.18 -9.52
C PHE A 126 -2.30 12.59 -9.58
#